data_AF-A0A081RRQ0-F1
#
_entry.id   AF-A0A081RRQ0-F1
#
_cell.length_a   1.000
_cell.length_b   1.000
_cell.length_c   1.000
_cell.angle_alpha   90.00
_cell.angle_beta   90.00
_cell.angle_gamma   90.00
#
_symmetry.space_group_name_H-M   'P 1'
#
loop_
_entity.id
_entity.type
_entity.pdbx_description
1 polymer ?
#
loop_
_entity_poly.entity_id
_entity_poly.type
_entity_poly.pdbx_seq_one_letter_code
_entity_poly.pdbx_strand_id
1 'polypeptide(L)'
;MKKLPIRVLVRLLEQELIRMGYKEATLNYYREHWKRIIAYFDAHDVRAFSELTAMQYVDKKCDFFAKEKAGLLTQSHLYLFRIVRMMSDFQQHGTVLRRYHRSLSRINSPENTALLSQFGQHCKNCGYAVSTTKGYGRTAENFVSFTESHNMSPENLTAEDLTAFVKTLMGYSYKMVEFVLCGLRCFLRFLYNEKRIATDFSDSLPCMQARKQTQIPSVWKKDDLLRLLAAIDRGNPSGKRDYAIILLVTRLGLRCIDVKHLTFSNFNWTENYLELSQSKTKRLIRLPLLKDVGWAVIDYLQNGRPVSDSPCVFLRHIAPITPFSDEDHLHQMIVKHMRVAKLPVSEEKKVGMHSLRHTLATTLMEQQVPVEEIADILGHQSTRSTSIYLKSSLKLLCECALSPEVE
;
A
#
# COMPACT_ATOMS: atom_id res chain seq x y z
N MET A 1 1.72 34.80 8.91
CA MET A 1 1.14 33.83 9.86
C MET A 1 1.51 34.21 11.29
N LYS A 2 0.56 34.20 12.23
CA LYS A 2 0.84 34.53 13.64
C LYS A 2 1.71 33.42 14.25
N LYS A 3 2.95 33.74 14.62
CA LYS A 3 3.81 32.84 15.40
C LYS A 3 3.22 32.73 16.80
N LEU A 4 2.82 31.54 17.21
CA LEU A 4 2.23 31.31 18.52
C LEU A 4 3.33 31.12 19.56
N PRO A 5 3.12 31.56 20.82
CA PRO A 5 3.98 31.14 21.91
C PRO A 5 4.04 29.62 21.99
N ILE A 6 5.24 29.05 22.20
CA ILE A 6 5.44 27.59 22.11
C ILE A 6 4.52 26.80 23.05
N ARG A 7 4.27 27.32 24.25
CA ARG A 7 3.37 26.71 25.25
C ARG A 7 1.91 26.73 24.80
N VAL A 8 1.48 27.79 24.11
CA VAL A 8 0.12 27.89 23.55
C VAL A 8 -0.03 26.92 22.38
N LEU A 9 0.98 26.84 21.51
CA LEU A 9 1.02 25.91 20.38
C LEU A 9 0.90 24.45 20.86
N VAL A 10 1.71 24.05 21.85
CA VAL A 10 1.69 22.69 22.40
C VAL A 10 0.33 22.34 23.00
N ARG A 11 -0.29 23.25 23.76
CA ARG A 11 -1.61 23.03 24.34
C ARG A 11 -2.69 22.81 23.28
N LEU A 12 -2.72 23.64 22.24
CA LEU A 12 -3.68 23.53 21.15
C LEU A 12 -3.44 22.25 20.32
N LEU A 13 -2.17 21.92 20.07
CA LEU A 13 -1.79 20.69 19.38
C LEU A 13 -2.22 19.46 20.18
N GLU A 14 -2.03 19.46 21.50
CA GLU A 14 -2.46 18.37 22.37
C GLU A 14 -3.97 18.15 22.32
N GLN A 15 -4.76 19.22 22.41
CA GLN A 15 -6.23 19.14 22.26
C GLN A 15 -6.63 18.52 20.92
N GLU A 16 -5.94 18.91 19.84
CA GLU A 16 -6.18 18.34 18.52
C GLU A 16 -5.80 16.86 18.44
N LEU A 17 -4.68 16.44 19.05
CA LEU A 17 -4.29 15.03 19.10
C LEU A 17 -5.28 14.19 19.92
N ILE A 18 -5.81 14.72 21.03
CA ILE A 18 -6.88 14.08 21.81
C ILE A 18 -8.12 13.91 20.93
N ARG A 19 -8.54 14.97 20.24
CA ARG A 19 -9.67 14.93 19.30
C ARG A 19 -9.47 13.91 18.18
N MET A 20 -8.23 13.73 17.70
CA MET A 20 -7.85 12.73 16.69
C MET A 20 -7.75 11.29 17.23
N GLY A 21 -7.99 11.07 18.52
CA GLY A 21 -7.99 9.75 19.15
C GLY A 21 -6.59 9.17 19.38
N TYR A 22 -5.57 10.01 19.59
CA TYR A 22 -4.25 9.53 20.01
C TYR A 22 -4.33 8.86 21.39
N LYS A 23 -3.69 7.69 21.54
CA LYS A 23 -3.66 6.96 22.80
C LYS A 23 -2.89 7.73 23.88
N GLU A 24 -3.31 7.58 25.13
CA GLU A 24 -2.70 8.27 26.28
C GLU A 24 -1.19 7.99 26.41
N ALA A 25 -0.76 6.75 26.18
CA ALA A 25 0.66 6.40 26.15
C ALA A 25 1.46 7.18 25.09
N THR A 26 0.86 7.42 23.92
CA THR A 26 1.45 8.22 22.84
C THR A 26 1.47 9.71 23.20
N LEU A 27 0.40 10.22 23.82
CA LEU A 27 0.33 11.60 24.31
C LEU A 27 1.40 11.85 25.37
N ASN A 28 1.57 10.93 26.33
CA ASN A 28 2.63 10.99 27.34
C ASN A 28 4.02 11.05 26.72
N TYR A 29 4.28 10.24 25.69
CA TYR A 29 5.53 10.31 24.92
C TYR A 29 5.74 11.70 24.30
N TYR A 30 4.72 12.28 23.65
CA TYR A 30 4.82 13.62 23.07
C TYR A 30 5.01 14.71 24.13
N ARG A 31 4.29 14.65 25.25
CA ARG A 31 4.43 15.59 26.38
C ARG A 31 5.87 15.64 26.89
N GLU A 32 6.51 14.49 27.07
CA GLU A 32 7.91 14.43 27.51
C GLU A 32 8.87 15.07 26.50
N HIS A 33 8.63 14.89 25.21
CA HIS A 33 9.41 15.57 24.18
C HIS A 33 9.14 17.07 24.10
N TRP A 34 7.88 17.50 24.19
CA TRP A 34 7.52 18.91 24.19
C TRP A 34 8.09 19.64 25.40
N LYS A 35 8.11 19.03 26.60
CA LYS A 35 8.79 19.60 27.79
C LYS A 35 10.25 19.92 27.50
N ARG A 36 10.98 19.01 26.86
CA ARG A 36 12.40 19.18 26.51
C ARG A 36 12.60 20.26 25.44
N ILE A 37 11.71 20.33 24.45
CA ILE A 37 11.75 21.37 23.43
C ILE A 37 11.46 22.73 24.06
N ILE A 38 10.44 22.84 24.93
CA ILE A 38 10.11 24.07 25.65
C ILE A 38 11.31 24.53 26.49
N ALA A 39 11.96 23.62 27.24
CA ALA A 39 13.15 23.95 28.03
C ALA A 39 14.31 24.47 27.16
N TYR A 40 14.48 23.95 25.95
CA TYR A 40 15.45 24.46 25.00
C TYR A 40 15.11 25.89 24.53
N PHE A 41 13.84 26.15 24.22
CA PHE A 41 13.37 27.49 23.83
C PHE A 41 13.54 28.51 24.98
N ASP A 42 13.20 28.12 26.21
CA ASP A 42 13.38 28.95 27.40
C ASP A 42 14.88 29.27 27.62
N ALA A 43 15.77 28.30 27.42
CA ALA A 43 17.22 28.51 27.55
C ALA A 43 17.85 29.44 26.49
N HIS A 44 17.14 29.70 25.37
CA HIS A 44 17.57 30.62 24.32
C HIS A 44 16.76 31.93 24.31
N ASP A 45 15.93 32.15 25.33
CA ASP A 45 15.03 33.31 25.47
C ASP A 45 14.07 33.51 24.27
N VAL A 46 13.66 32.40 23.63
CA VAL A 46 12.74 32.43 22.49
C VAL A 46 11.35 31.97 22.93
N ARG A 47 10.38 32.90 22.98
CA ARG A 47 9.00 32.58 23.40
C ARG A 47 8.10 32.04 22.29
N ALA A 48 8.29 32.52 21.06
CA ALA A 48 7.47 32.13 19.91
C ALA A 48 8.05 30.89 19.23
N PHE A 49 7.19 29.93 18.86
CA PHE A 49 7.66 28.75 18.15
C PHE A 49 8.21 29.13 16.76
N SER A 50 9.43 28.67 16.49
CA SER A 50 10.08 28.80 15.19
C SER A 50 10.64 27.43 14.79
N GLU A 51 10.37 27.03 13.55
CA GLU A 51 10.85 25.75 13.03
C GLU A 51 12.39 25.69 13.01
N LEU A 52 13.04 26.80 12.71
CA LEU A 52 14.50 26.91 12.73
C LEU A 52 15.08 26.56 14.11
N THR A 53 14.58 27.20 15.18
CA THR A 53 15.04 26.96 16.56
C THR A 53 14.74 25.53 17.01
N ALA A 54 13.58 24.98 16.62
CA ALA A 54 13.24 23.61 16.94
C ALA A 54 14.11 22.59 16.19
N MET A 55 14.49 22.87 14.94
CA MET A 55 15.42 22.05 14.17
C MET A 55 16.85 22.11 14.71
N GLN A 56 17.30 23.26 15.25
CA GLN A 56 18.58 23.35 15.98
C GLN A 56 18.59 22.44 17.21
N TYR A 57 17.48 22.34 17.94
CA TYR A 57 17.35 21.39 19.05
C TYR A 57 17.46 19.93 18.57
N VAL A 58 16.78 19.58 17.48
CA VAL A 58 16.85 18.22 16.90
C VAL A 58 18.28 17.88 16.54
N ASP A 59 18.96 18.79 15.83
CA ASP A 59 20.33 18.59 15.39
C ASP A 59 21.30 18.48 16.57
N LYS A 60 21.21 19.38 17.56
CA LYS A 60 22.00 19.30 18.81
C LYS A 60 21.78 17.98 19.55
N LYS A 61 20.57 17.42 19.50
CA LYS A 61 20.23 16.22 20.28
C LYS A 61 20.70 14.93 19.64
N CYS A 62 20.69 14.83 18.31
CA CYS A 62 20.99 13.57 17.64
C CYS A 62 21.93 13.68 16.44
N ASP A 63 22.54 14.85 16.18
CA ASP A 63 23.39 15.11 15.02
C ASP A 63 22.64 14.77 13.72
N PHE A 64 21.45 15.37 13.59
CA PHE A 64 20.44 14.94 12.63
C PHE A 64 20.91 15.15 11.20
N PHE A 65 21.45 16.33 10.86
CA PHE A 65 21.82 16.64 9.49
C PHE A 65 23.03 15.82 9.01
N ALA A 66 24.02 15.60 9.88
CA ALA A 66 25.17 14.76 9.54
C ALA A 66 24.74 13.30 9.33
N LYS A 67 23.88 12.76 10.22
CA LYS A 67 23.34 11.40 10.08
C LYS A 67 22.38 11.26 8.90
N GLU A 68 21.62 12.29 8.55
CA GLU A 68 20.79 12.32 7.34
C GLU A 68 21.68 12.17 6.11
N LYS A 69 22.74 12.99 6.01
CA LYS A 69 23.69 12.94 4.89
C LYS A 69 24.42 11.60 4.79
N ALA A 70 24.74 10.99 5.92
CA ALA A 70 25.40 9.68 5.99
C ALA A 70 24.44 8.48 5.83
N GLY A 71 23.12 8.70 5.80
CA GLY A 71 22.14 7.61 5.74
C GLY A 71 22.01 6.79 7.03
N LEU A 72 22.44 7.33 8.18
CA LEU A 72 22.52 6.63 9.49
C LEU A 72 21.37 6.99 10.44
N LEU A 73 20.25 7.53 9.91
CA LEU A 73 19.10 7.89 10.72
C LEU A 73 18.39 6.64 11.27
N THR A 74 18.29 6.55 12.59
CA THR A 74 17.50 5.54 13.27
C THR A 74 16.04 5.98 13.38
N GLN A 75 15.15 5.06 13.71
CA GLN A 75 13.74 5.38 13.95
C GLN A 75 13.56 6.42 15.06
N SER A 76 14.34 6.37 16.13
CA SER A 76 14.25 7.35 17.22
C SER A 76 14.62 8.77 16.76
N HIS A 77 15.60 8.93 15.87
CA HIS A 77 15.94 10.23 15.27
C HIS A 77 14.77 10.76 14.43
N LEU A 78 14.17 9.90 13.61
CA LEU A 78 13.02 10.27 12.78
C LEU A 78 11.78 10.63 13.62
N TYR A 79 11.57 9.96 14.76
CA TYR A 79 10.49 10.30 15.69
C TYR A 79 10.66 11.69 16.30
N LEU A 80 11.88 12.06 16.74
CA LEU A 80 12.14 13.39 17.30
C LEU A 80 11.90 14.49 16.26
N PHE A 81 12.44 14.28 15.06
CA PHE A 81 12.22 15.17 13.92
C PHE A 81 10.71 15.32 13.61
N ARG A 82 9.97 14.21 13.61
CA ARG A 82 8.52 14.20 13.35
C ARG A 82 7.74 15.03 14.36
N ILE A 83 8.12 15.01 15.65
CA ILE A 83 7.47 15.82 16.69
C ILE A 83 7.63 17.31 16.37
N VAL A 84 8.83 17.74 15.97
CA VAL A 84 9.08 19.14 15.58
C VAL A 84 8.32 19.55 14.32
N ARG A 85 8.29 18.69 13.30
CA ARG A 85 7.48 18.99 12.09
C ARG A 85 6.00 19.05 12.39
N MET A 86 5.47 18.16 13.23
CA MET A 86 4.08 18.21 13.65
C MET A 86 3.71 19.55 14.29
N MET A 87 4.60 20.11 15.12
CA MET A 87 4.41 21.45 15.69
C MET A 87 4.42 22.55 14.62
N SER A 88 5.33 22.46 13.63
CA SER A 88 5.39 23.41 12.52
C SER A 88 4.14 23.35 11.65
N ASP A 89 3.74 22.15 11.23
CA ASP A 89 2.56 21.92 10.40
C ASP A 89 1.29 22.41 11.10
N PHE A 90 1.15 22.11 12.40
CA PHE A 90 0.00 22.56 13.17
C PHE A 90 -0.01 24.08 13.35
N GLN A 91 1.15 24.73 13.57
CA GLN A 91 1.22 26.19 13.58
C GLN A 91 0.82 26.77 12.23
N GLN A 92 1.21 26.14 11.12
CA GLN A 92 0.99 26.63 9.76
C GLN A 92 -0.44 26.41 9.23
N HIS A 93 -1.08 25.32 9.61
CA HIS A 93 -2.34 24.90 9.00
C HIS A 93 -3.48 24.75 10.01
N GLY A 94 -3.21 24.86 11.31
CA GLY A 94 -4.18 24.57 12.35
C GLY A 94 -4.61 23.10 12.38
N THR A 95 -3.89 22.21 11.70
CA THR A 95 -4.20 20.78 11.60
C THR A 95 -2.92 19.95 11.60
N VAL A 96 -3.00 18.73 12.13
CA VAL A 96 -1.87 17.79 12.17
C VAL A 96 -1.77 17.07 10.83
N LEU A 97 -0.81 17.49 10.00
CA LEU A 97 -0.60 16.87 8.70
C LEU A 97 0.06 15.49 8.84
N ARG A 98 -0.51 14.49 8.17
CA ARG A 98 0.08 13.15 8.03
C ARG A 98 1.02 13.14 6.83
N ARG A 99 2.19 13.78 6.94
CA ARG A 99 3.23 13.66 5.91
C ARG A 99 4.57 13.31 6.55
N TYR A 100 5.06 12.11 6.27
CA TYR A 100 6.50 11.90 6.26
C TYR A 100 6.92 10.90 5.19
N HIS A 101 6.95 11.41 3.96
CA HIS A 101 7.93 11.02 2.97
C HIS A 101 8.46 12.32 2.39
N ARG A 102 9.75 12.60 2.59
CA ARG A 102 10.44 13.52 1.68
C ARG A 102 10.52 12.78 0.35
N SER A 103 9.53 12.99 -0.50
CA SER A 103 9.66 12.64 -1.91
C SER A 103 10.73 13.57 -2.44
N LEU A 104 11.95 13.06 -2.61
CA LEU A 104 12.92 13.78 -3.44
C LEU A 104 12.27 13.84 -4.82
N SER A 105 11.87 15.03 -5.26
CA SER A 105 11.50 15.22 -6.66
C SER A 105 12.71 14.84 -7.47
N ARG A 106 12.54 13.85 -8.35
CA ARG A 106 13.60 13.41 -9.28
C ARG A 106 13.70 14.32 -10.50
N ILE A 107 12.81 15.31 -10.55
CA ILE A 107 12.61 16.27 -11.63
C ILE A 107 13.09 17.63 -11.15
N ASN A 108 13.96 18.24 -11.95
CA ASN A 108 14.60 19.52 -11.69
C ASN A 108 13.90 20.67 -12.42
N SER A 109 13.25 20.40 -13.56
CA SER A 109 12.57 21.44 -14.35
C SER A 109 11.09 21.62 -13.95
N PRO A 110 10.62 22.87 -13.74
CA PRO A 110 9.20 23.17 -13.57
C PRO A 110 8.33 22.75 -14.76
N GLU A 111 8.86 22.84 -15.98
CA GLU A 111 8.15 22.46 -17.21
C GLU A 111 7.87 20.95 -17.24
N ASN A 112 8.88 20.15 -16.89
CA ASN A 112 8.75 18.69 -16.77
C ASN A 112 7.78 18.28 -15.65
N THR A 113 7.74 19.04 -14.56
CA THR A 113 6.76 18.82 -13.49
C THR A 113 5.33 19.09 -13.97
N ALA A 114 5.12 20.17 -14.73
CA ALA A 114 3.83 20.47 -15.33
C ALA A 114 3.41 19.39 -16.35
N LEU A 115 4.34 18.93 -17.19
CA LEU A 115 4.13 17.86 -18.16
C LEU A 115 3.65 16.56 -17.49
N LEU A 116 4.33 16.13 -16.43
CA LEU A 116 3.95 14.92 -15.67
C LEU A 116 2.58 15.06 -15.00
N SER A 117 2.23 16.27 -14.53
CA SER A 117 0.89 16.56 -14.00
C SER A 117 -0.19 16.45 -15.08
N GLN A 118 0.07 16.98 -16.29
CA GLN A 118 -0.85 16.86 -17.43
C GLN A 118 -1.02 15.39 -17.83
N PHE A 119 0.06 14.61 -17.90
CA PHE A 119 -0.01 13.18 -18.18
C PHE A 119 -0.81 12.41 -17.11
N GLY A 120 -0.61 12.76 -15.82
CA GLY A 120 -1.39 12.20 -14.73
C GLY A 120 -2.89 12.48 -14.88
N GLN A 121 -3.26 13.67 -15.37
CA GLN A 121 -4.65 14.01 -15.67
C GLN A 121 -5.18 13.27 -16.91
N HIS A 122 -4.38 13.16 -17.98
CA HIS A 122 -4.71 12.38 -19.17
C HIS A 122 -5.05 10.93 -18.79
N CYS A 123 -4.21 10.28 -17.98
CA CYS A 123 -4.45 8.92 -17.51
C CYS A 123 -5.77 8.77 -16.73
N LYS A 124 -6.19 9.79 -15.96
CA LYS A 124 -7.49 9.79 -15.28
C LYS A 124 -8.64 9.95 -16.27
N ASN A 125 -8.49 10.84 -17.25
CA ASN A 125 -9.50 11.07 -18.28
C ASN A 125 -9.72 9.82 -19.16
N CYS A 126 -8.68 9.03 -19.39
CA CYS A 126 -8.79 7.71 -20.04
C CYS A 126 -9.47 6.64 -19.18
N GLY A 127 -9.86 6.95 -17.94
CA GLY A 127 -10.56 6.02 -17.05
C GLY A 127 -9.66 4.92 -16.47
N TYR A 128 -8.33 5.09 -16.48
CA TYR A 128 -7.45 4.09 -15.87
C TYR A 128 -7.65 4.03 -14.34
N ALA A 129 -7.48 2.83 -13.79
CA ALA A 129 -7.51 2.64 -12.34
C ALA A 129 -6.42 3.47 -11.64
N VAL A 130 -6.70 3.98 -10.45
CA VAL A 130 -5.79 4.84 -9.66
C VAL A 130 -4.38 4.23 -9.52
N SER A 131 -4.29 2.93 -9.28
CA SER A 131 -3.00 2.22 -9.20
C SER A 131 -2.24 2.22 -10.52
N THR A 132 -2.95 2.09 -11.64
CA THR A 132 -2.37 2.12 -12.99
C THR A 132 -1.89 3.53 -13.32
N THR A 133 -2.70 4.55 -13.04
CA THR A 133 -2.33 5.96 -13.20
C THR A 133 -1.06 6.30 -12.42
N LYS A 134 -0.97 5.87 -11.16
CA LYS A 134 0.24 6.07 -10.33
C LYS A 134 1.45 5.33 -10.88
N GLY A 135 1.27 4.08 -11.31
CA GLY A 135 2.36 3.29 -11.88
C GLY A 135 2.88 3.87 -13.21
N TYR A 136 1.98 4.30 -14.10
CA TYR A 136 2.34 4.96 -15.35
C TYR A 136 2.98 6.33 -15.10
N GLY A 137 2.43 7.12 -14.17
CA GLY A 137 3.02 8.39 -13.76
C GLY A 137 4.45 8.23 -13.23
N ARG A 138 4.71 7.19 -12.44
CA ARG A 138 6.07 6.89 -11.94
C ARG A 138 7.01 6.41 -13.03
N THR A 139 6.50 5.65 -14.01
CA THR A 139 7.27 5.29 -15.20
C THR A 139 7.65 6.54 -16.00
N ALA A 140 6.69 7.44 -16.25
CA ALA A 140 6.95 8.70 -16.94
C ALA A 140 7.94 9.59 -16.17
N GLU A 141 7.79 9.70 -14.84
CA GLU A 141 8.72 10.44 -13.98
C GLU A 141 10.15 9.89 -14.07
N ASN A 142 10.31 8.56 -14.04
CA ASN A 142 11.63 7.94 -14.20
C ASN A 142 12.23 8.22 -15.59
N PHE A 143 11.42 8.20 -16.65
CA PHE A 143 11.87 8.51 -17.99
C PHE A 143 12.27 9.99 -18.15
N VAL A 144 11.46 10.91 -17.65
CA VAL A 144 11.77 12.35 -17.70
C VAL A 144 12.98 12.68 -16.83
N SER A 145 13.15 12.02 -15.69
CA SER A 145 14.37 12.14 -14.88
C SER A 145 15.61 11.63 -15.63
N PHE A 146 15.47 10.55 -16.40
CA PHE A 146 16.54 10.06 -17.27
C PHE A 146 16.90 11.07 -18.36
N THR A 147 15.92 11.69 -19.04
CA THR A 147 16.21 12.71 -20.06
C THR A 147 16.89 13.94 -19.45
N GLU A 148 16.43 14.42 -18.29
CA GLU A 148 17.08 15.53 -17.60
C GLU A 148 18.53 15.22 -17.24
N SER A 149 18.83 14.00 -16.78
CA SER A 149 20.21 13.59 -16.44
C SER A 149 21.16 13.58 -17.63
N HIS A 150 20.63 13.49 -18.86
CA HIS A 150 21.39 13.58 -20.10
C HIS A 150 21.31 14.98 -20.74
N ASN A 151 20.75 15.98 -20.02
CA ASN A 151 20.48 17.34 -20.51
C ASN A 151 19.60 17.37 -21.76
N MET A 152 18.62 16.47 -21.83
CA MET A 152 17.70 16.31 -22.95
C MET A 152 16.28 16.72 -22.58
N SER A 153 15.55 17.23 -23.57
CA SER A 153 14.11 17.50 -23.44
C SER A 153 13.29 16.26 -23.83
N PRO A 154 12.25 15.89 -23.07
CA PRO A 154 11.26 14.90 -23.48
C PRO A 154 10.53 15.24 -24.79
N GLU A 155 10.62 16.48 -25.27
CA GLU A 155 10.04 16.94 -26.55
C GLU A 155 10.98 16.69 -27.75
N ASN A 156 12.28 16.53 -27.50
CA ASN A 156 13.31 16.32 -28.55
C ASN A 156 13.92 14.92 -28.43
N LEU A 157 13.10 13.89 -28.61
CA LEU A 157 13.51 12.49 -28.47
C LEU A 157 13.97 11.88 -29.79
N THR A 158 14.95 11.00 -29.70
CA THR A 158 15.36 10.08 -30.77
C THR A 158 15.11 8.62 -30.38
N ALA A 159 15.13 7.72 -31.35
CA ALA A 159 15.03 6.28 -31.09
C ALA A 159 16.23 5.73 -30.29
N GLU A 160 17.39 6.37 -30.38
CA GLU A 160 18.58 6.01 -29.61
C GLU A 160 18.38 6.27 -28.11
N ASP A 161 17.71 7.37 -27.76
CA ASP A 161 17.42 7.74 -26.36
C ASP A 161 16.47 6.75 -25.69
N LEU A 162 15.47 6.29 -26.45
CA LEU A 162 14.55 5.26 -25.97
C LEU A 162 15.29 3.94 -25.74
N THR A 163 16.21 3.59 -26.63
CA THR A 163 17.06 2.41 -26.47
C THR A 163 17.96 2.54 -25.24
N ALA A 164 18.55 3.72 -25.02
CA ALA A 164 19.36 4.01 -23.85
C ALA A 164 18.56 3.90 -22.54
N PHE A 165 17.32 4.42 -22.51
CA PHE A 165 16.44 4.24 -21.36
C PHE A 165 16.08 2.77 -21.12
N VAL A 166 15.75 2.01 -22.16
CA VAL A 166 15.42 0.57 -22.02
C VAL A 166 16.60 -0.22 -21.45
N LYS A 167 17.85 0.13 -21.80
CA LYS A 167 19.04 -0.48 -21.21
C LYS A 167 19.13 -0.28 -19.69
N THR A 168 18.59 0.81 -19.14
CA THR A 168 18.54 1.03 -17.68
C THR A 168 17.63 0.03 -16.95
N LEU A 169 16.78 -0.69 -17.69
CA LEU A 169 15.88 -1.71 -17.16
C LEU A 169 16.55 -3.09 -17.05
N MET A 170 17.82 -3.22 -17.42
CA MET A 170 18.58 -4.46 -17.21
C MET A 170 18.64 -4.83 -15.72
N GLY A 171 18.48 -6.12 -15.42
CA GLY A 171 18.42 -6.64 -14.05
C GLY A 171 17.03 -6.59 -13.40
N TYR A 172 16.06 -5.86 -13.97
CA TYR A 172 14.67 -5.94 -13.52
C TYR A 172 13.99 -7.21 -14.01
N SER A 173 12.99 -7.68 -13.26
CA SER A 173 12.16 -8.81 -13.70
C SER A 173 11.42 -8.49 -15.01
N TYR A 174 11.24 -9.48 -15.89
CA TYR A 174 10.49 -9.32 -17.15
C TYR A 174 9.12 -8.64 -16.98
N LYS A 175 8.40 -8.97 -15.90
CA LYS A 175 7.10 -8.36 -15.60
C LYS A 175 7.19 -6.85 -15.32
N MET A 176 8.24 -6.43 -14.63
CA MET A 176 8.49 -5.02 -14.37
C MET A 176 8.86 -4.30 -15.67
N VAL A 177 9.73 -4.90 -16.49
CA VAL A 177 10.11 -4.34 -17.80
C VAL A 177 8.89 -4.20 -18.70
N GLU A 178 8.05 -5.23 -18.83
CA GLU A 178 6.78 -5.15 -19.57
C GLU A 178 5.89 -4.01 -19.06
N PHE A 179 5.72 -3.88 -17.73
CA PHE A 179 4.92 -2.81 -17.14
C PHE A 179 5.48 -1.41 -17.45
N VAL A 180 6.79 -1.22 -17.33
CA VAL A 180 7.48 0.03 -17.65
C VAL A 180 7.31 0.36 -19.12
N LEU A 181 7.52 -0.59 -20.03
CA LEU A 181 7.34 -0.36 -21.47
C LEU A 181 5.89 0.00 -21.83
N CYS A 182 4.90 -0.64 -21.21
CA CYS A 182 3.48 -0.27 -21.39
C CYS A 182 3.18 1.15 -20.90
N GLY A 183 3.68 1.52 -19.72
CA GLY A 183 3.53 2.88 -19.20
C GLY A 183 4.22 3.93 -20.09
N LEU A 184 5.42 3.60 -20.59
CA LEU A 184 6.17 4.48 -21.47
C LEU A 184 5.49 4.66 -22.83
N ARG A 185 4.91 3.60 -23.42
CA ARG A 185 4.08 3.72 -24.64
C ARG A 185 2.91 4.67 -24.44
N CYS A 186 2.21 4.55 -23.31
CA CYS A 186 1.10 5.44 -22.99
C CYS A 186 1.57 6.90 -22.87
N PHE A 187 2.74 7.13 -22.26
CA PHE A 187 3.35 8.45 -22.15
C PHE A 187 3.76 9.04 -23.51
N LEU A 188 4.43 8.26 -24.37
CA LEU A 188 4.84 8.70 -25.71
C LEU A 188 3.64 9.05 -26.60
N ARG A 189 2.57 8.23 -26.56
CA ARG A 189 1.31 8.53 -27.27
C ARG A 189 0.67 9.81 -26.77
N PHE A 190 0.71 10.06 -25.46
CA PHE A 190 0.25 11.31 -24.88
C PHE A 190 1.06 12.50 -25.42
N LEU A 191 2.39 12.44 -25.43
CA LEU A 191 3.23 13.49 -25.99
C LEU A 191 2.91 13.77 -27.46
N TYR A 192 2.73 12.72 -28.26
CA TYR A 192 2.38 12.85 -29.67
C TYR A 192 1.00 13.49 -29.87
N ASN A 193 -0.01 13.04 -29.13
CA ASN A 193 -1.38 13.57 -29.22
C ASN A 193 -1.46 15.05 -28.78
N GLU A 194 -0.67 15.45 -27.79
CA GLU A 194 -0.52 16.85 -27.36
C GLU A 194 0.40 17.67 -28.29
N LYS A 195 0.86 17.08 -29.41
CA LYS A 195 1.76 17.71 -30.40
C LYS A 195 3.09 18.21 -29.81
N ARG A 196 3.56 17.56 -28.74
CA ARG A 196 4.84 17.84 -28.07
C ARG A 196 6.02 17.19 -28.77
N ILE A 197 5.77 16.09 -29.47
CA ILE A 197 6.72 15.40 -30.35
C ILE A 197 6.13 15.29 -31.75
N ALA A 198 6.97 15.38 -32.78
CA ALA A 198 6.51 15.34 -34.18
C ALA A 198 6.18 13.92 -34.67
N THR A 199 6.70 12.88 -34.00
CA THR A 199 6.56 11.48 -34.41
C THR A 199 6.17 10.63 -33.20
N ASP A 200 5.24 9.69 -33.38
CA ASP A 200 4.89 8.73 -32.33
C ASP A 200 5.96 7.64 -32.24
N PHE A 201 6.74 7.66 -31.16
CA PHE A 201 7.76 6.64 -30.89
C PHE A 201 7.25 5.44 -30.09
N SER A 202 5.95 5.36 -29.79
CA SER A 202 5.41 4.28 -28.95
C SER A 202 5.60 2.88 -29.56
N ASP A 203 5.61 2.80 -30.89
CA ASP A 203 5.85 1.54 -31.61
C ASP A 203 7.34 1.22 -31.80
N SER A 204 8.24 2.17 -31.52
CA SER A 204 9.69 1.93 -31.52
C SER A 204 10.16 1.15 -30.28
N LEU A 205 9.32 1.02 -29.25
CA LEU A 205 9.64 0.29 -28.03
C LEU A 205 9.45 -1.23 -28.20
N PRO A 206 10.40 -2.06 -27.73
CA PRO A 206 10.32 -3.50 -27.90
C PRO A 206 9.10 -4.10 -27.21
N CYS A 207 8.38 -5.00 -27.88
CA CYS A 207 7.27 -5.74 -27.27
C CYS A 207 7.83 -6.90 -26.45
N MET A 208 8.01 -6.68 -25.14
CA MET A 208 8.41 -7.75 -24.23
C MET A 208 7.16 -8.40 -23.64
N GLN A 209 6.89 -9.64 -24.04
CA GLN A 209 5.88 -10.45 -23.36
C GLN A 209 6.55 -11.16 -22.19
N ALA A 210 6.27 -10.75 -20.95
CA ALA A 210 6.70 -11.54 -19.82
C ALA A 210 6.08 -12.94 -19.95
N ARG A 211 6.88 -14.00 -19.79
CA ARG A 211 6.36 -15.37 -19.77
C ARG A 211 5.40 -15.51 -18.58
N LYS A 212 4.10 -15.36 -18.83
CA LYS A 212 3.03 -15.29 -17.81
C LYS A 212 2.88 -16.58 -16.97
N GLN A 213 3.68 -17.62 -17.24
CA GLN A 213 3.41 -18.99 -16.84
C GLN A 213 4.46 -19.67 -15.96
N THR A 214 5.57 -19.03 -15.61
CA THR A 214 6.67 -19.71 -14.89
C THR A 214 6.59 -19.63 -13.36
N GLN A 215 5.80 -18.73 -12.77
CA GLN A 215 5.69 -18.65 -11.31
C GLN A 215 4.54 -19.51 -10.77
N ILE A 216 4.92 -20.48 -9.93
CA ILE A 216 3.97 -21.28 -9.14
C ILE A 216 3.38 -20.38 -8.05
N PRO A 217 2.04 -20.27 -7.93
CA PRO A 217 1.41 -19.52 -6.86
C PRO A 217 1.87 -20.01 -5.47
N SER A 218 2.18 -19.08 -4.58
CA SER A 218 2.52 -19.41 -3.20
C SER A 218 1.27 -19.79 -2.42
N VAL A 219 1.24 -21.01 -1.90
CA VAL A 219 0.14 -21.58 -1.10
C VAL A 219 0.63 -21.98 0.29
N TRP A 220 -0.25 -21.90 1.27
CA TRP A 220 0.01 -22.24 2.66
C TRP A 220 -0.35 -23.69 2.94
N LYS A 221 0.42 -24.35 3.81
CA LYS A 221 0.00 -25.63 4.38
C LYS A 221 -1.15 -25.36 5.36
N LYS A 222 -2.08 -26.31 5.46
CA LYS A 222 -3.23 -26.23 6.37
C LYS A 222 -2.79 -25.97 7.81
N ASP A 223 -1.78 -26.71 8.29
CA ASP A 223 -1.29 -26.57 9.67
C ASP A 223 -0.62 -25.22 9.92
N ASP A 224 0.13 -24.69 8.95
CA ASP A 224 0.74 -23.36 9.05
C ASP A 224 -0.33 -22.27 9.13
N LEU A 225 -1.41 -22.41 8.36
CA LEU A 225 -2.54 -21.48 8.41
C LEU A 225 -3.28 -21.54 9.76
N LEU A 226 -3.52 -22.73 10.29
CA LEU A 226 -4.14 -22.91 11.60
C LEU A 226 -3.25 -22.33 12.72
N ARG A 227 -1.93 -22.56 12.66
CA ARG A 227 -0.96 -21.96 13.58
C ARG A 227 -0.95 -20.44 13.49
N LEU A 228 -1.00 -19.88 12.28
CA LEU A 228 -1.08 -18.43 12.08
C LEU A 228 -2.34 -17.86 12.75
N LEU A 229 -3.51 -18.45 12.50
CA LEU A 229 -4.79 -18.00 13.07
C LEU A 229 -4.80 -18.11 14.60
N ALA A 230 -4.26 -19.22 15.14
CA ALA A 230 -4.18 -19.44 16.59
C ALA A 230 -3.22 -18.48 17.30
N ALA A 231 -2.18 -18.01 16.61
CA ALA A 231 -1.21 -17.07 17.17
C ALA A 231 -1.72 -15.62 17.28
N ILE A 232 -2.87 -15.30 16.67
CA ILE A 232 -3.43 -13.95 16.73
C ILE A 232 -4.06 -13.74 18.12
N ASP A 233 -3.48 -12.82 18.89
CA ASP A 233 -4.01 -12.42 20.19
C ASP A 233 -5.35 -11.68 20.04
N ARG A 234 -6.45 -12.40 20.29
CA ARG A 234 -7.82 -11.86 20.27
C ARG A 234 -8.21 -11.15 21.56
N GLY A 235 -7.37 -11.12 22.60
CA GLY A 235 -7.56 -10.24 23.75
C GLY A 235 -7.25 -8.77 23.43
N ASN A 236 -6.39 -8.54 22.43
CA ASN A 236 -6.05 -7.21 21.93
C ASN A 236 -7.07 -6.73 20.87
N PRO A 237 -7.62 -5.51 20.99
CA PRO A 237 -8.51 -4.91 19.98
C PRO A 237 -7.96 -4.98 18.55
N SER A 238 -6.67 -4.71 18.36
CA SER A 238 -6.04 -4.77 17.04
C SER A 238 -5.86 -6.20 16.54
N GLY A 239 -5.74 -7.18 17.43
CA GLY A 239 -5.68 -8.59 17.06
C GLY A 239 -7.05 -9.14 16.64
N LYS A 240 -8.15 -8.73 17.30
CA LYS A 240 -9.52 -9.04 16.83
C LYS A 240 -9.74 -8.59 15.39
N ARG A 241 -9.33 -7.36 15.08
CA ARG A 241 -9.35 -6.80 13.73
C ARG A 241 -8.55 -7.65 12.75
N ASP A 242 -7.28 -7.91 13.08
CA ASP A 242 -6.38 -8.65 12.19
C ASP A 242 -6.89 -10.08 11.95
N TYR A 243 -7.44 -10.73 12.99
CA TYR A 243 -8.08 -12.04 12.91
C TYR A 243 -9.25 -12.04 11.93
N ALA A 244 -10.20 -11.11 12.08
CA ALA A 244 -11.35 -10.99 11.18
C ALA A 244 -10.94 -10.70 9.73
N ILE A 245 -9.95 -9.83 9.50
CA ILE A 245 -9.42 -9.54 8.16
C ILE A 245 -8.80 -10.78 7.53
N ILE A 246 -7.95 -11.50 8.27
CA ILE A 246 -7.30 -12.71 7.76
C ILE A 246 -8.34 -13.78 7.46
N LEU A 247 -9.32 -13.96 8.35
CA LEU A 247 -10.38 -14.96 8.19
C LEU A 247 -11.26 -14.69 6.97
N LEU A 248 -11.62 -13.43 6.71
CA LEU A 248 -12.34 -13.02 5.48
C LEU A 248 -11.57 -13.41 4.21
N VAL A 249 -10.24 -13.20 4.20
CA VAL A 249 -9.43 -13.55 3.03
C VAL A 249 -9.23 -15.05 2.89
N THR A 250 -9.07 -15.79 3.98
CA THR A 250 -8.81 -17.23 3.95
C THR A 250 -10.07 -18.05 3.71
N ARG A 251 -11.23 -17.58 4.18
CA ARG A 251 -12.49 -18.33 4.12
C ARG A 251 -13.37 -17.89 2.96
N LEU A 252 -13.40 -16.60 2.63
CA LEU A 252 -14.21 -16.04 1.54
C LEU A 252 -13.37 -15.59 0.33
N GLY A 253 -12.04 -15.68 0.41
CA GLY A 253 -11.19 -15.38 -0.73
C GLY A 253 -11.14 -13.91 -1.12
N LEU A 254 -11.60 -12.97 -0.27
CA LEU A 254 -11.67 -11.55 -0.64
C LEU A 254 -10.29 -10.96 -0.96
N ARG A 255 -10.22 -10.00 -1.89
CA ARG A 255 -8.97 -9.27 -2.11
C ARG A 255 -8.75 -8.30 -0.96
N CYS A 256 -7.47 -8.05 -0.64
CA CYS A 256 -7.10 -7.14 0.43
C CYS A 256 -7.74 -5.74 0.27
N ILE A 257 -7.80 -5.20 -0.96
CA ILE A 257 -8.43 -3.91 -1.22
C ILE A 257 -9.95 -3.94 -0.95
N ASP A 258 -10.61 -5.05 -1.28
CA ASP A 258 -12.04 -5.21 -1.07
C ASP A 258 -12.36 -5.30 0.43
N VAL A 259 -11.54 -6.04 1.20
CA VAL A 259 -11.66 -6.08 2.67
C VAL A 259 -11.49 -4.70 3.30
N LYS A 260 -10.56 -3.88 2.80
CA LYS A 260 -10.35 -2.50 3.30
C LYS A 260 -11.57 -1.60 3.06
N HIS A 261 -12.34 -1.86 2.02
CA HIS A 261 -13.52 -1.07 1.63
C HIS A 261 -14.85 -1.62 2.14
N LEU A 262 -14.85 -2.74 2.86
CA LEU A 262 -16.09 -3.27 3.44
C LEU A 262 -16.73 -2.25 4.38
N THR A 263 -18.01 -1.97 4.16
CA THR A 263 -18.86 -1.15 5.01
C THR A 263 -19.89 -2.00 5.75
N PHE A 264 -20.55 -1.43 6.75
CA PHE A 264 -21.62 -2.13 7.48
C PHE A 264 -22.75 -2.60 6.55
N SER A 265 -23.08 -1.82 5.52
CA SER A 265 -24.14 -2.14 4.56
C SER A 265 -23.83 -3.34 3.66
N ASN A 266 -22.57 -3.80 3.60
CA ASN A 266 -22.23 -5.00 2.83
C ASN A 266 -22.71 -6.29 3.51
N PHE A 267 -23.00 -6.26 4.81
CA PHE A 267 -23.37 -7.44 5.58
C PHE A 267 -24.89 -7.51 5.75
N ASN A 268 -25.52 -8.54 5.18
CA ASN A 268 -26.89 -8.90 5.50
C ASN A 268 -26.87 -10.00 6.58
N TRP A 269 -27.04 -9.59 7.84
CA TRP A 269 -27.02 -10.50 8.99
C TRP A 269 -28.25 -11.40 9.08
N THR A 270 -29.41 -10.94 8.57
CA THR A 270 -30.65 -11.71 8.59
C THR A 270 -30.59 -12.89 7.63
N GLU A 271 -30.12 -12.64 6.40
CA GLU A 271 -30.02 -13.64 5.34
C GLU A 271 -28.64 -14.32 5.27
N ASN A 272 -27.73 -13.98 6.20
CA ASN A 272 -26.38 -14.54 6.31
C ASN A 272 -25.56 -14.49 5.01
N TYR A 273 -25.49 -13.32 4.37
CA TYR A 273 -24.57 -13.11 3.23
C TYR A 273 -23.81 -11.78 3.32
N LEU A 274 -22.69 -11.77 2.61
CA LEU A 274 -21.87 -10.59 2.34
C LEU A 274 -21.99 -10.25 0.86
N GLU A 275 -22.33 -9.01 0.54
CA GLU A 275 -22.44 -8.53 -0.84
C GLU A 275 -21.57 -7.28 -1.06
N LEU A 276 -20.75 -7.29 -2.11
CA LEU A 276 -19.89 -6.16 -2.46
C LEU A 276 -19.59 -6.09 -3.96
N SER A 277 -19.37 -4.87 -4.46
CA SER A 277 -18.74 -4.67 -5.77
C SER A 277 -17.22 -4.68 -5.62
N GLN A 278 -16.55 -5.59 -6.31
CA GLN A 278 -15.10 -5.73 -6.23
C GLN A 278 -14.38 -4.51 -6.81
N SER A 279 -13.39 -3.99 -6.10
CA SER A 279 -12.68 -2.75 -6.44
C SER A 279 -12.01 -2.82 -7.81
N LYS A 280 -11.42 -3.97 -8.16
CA LYS A 280 -10.66 -4.20 -9.39
C LYS A 280 -11.53 -4.53 -10.61
N THR A 281 -12.49 -5.45 -10.45
CA THR A 281 -13.29 -5.99 -11.56
C THR A 281 -14.65 -5.32 -11.70
N LYS A 282 -15.08 -4.54 -10.70
CA LYS A 282 -16.41 -3.93 -10.56
C LYS A 282 -17.57 -4.93 -10.54
N ARG A 283 -17.27 -6.24 -10.48
CA ARG A 283 -18.26 -7.31 -10.39
C ARG A 283 -18.91 -7.29 -9.01
N LEU A 284 -20.24 -7.32 -8.99
CA LEU A 284 -21.01 -7.60 -7.78
C LEU A 284 -20.84 -9.08 -7.42
N ILE A 285 -20.42 -9.35 -6.19
CA ILE A 285 -20.31 -10.69 -5.65
C ILE A 285 -21.16 -10.80 -4.40
N ARG A 286 -21.87 -11.93 -4.26
CA ARG A 286 -22.61 -12.31 -3.06
C ARG A 286 -22.02 -13.61 -2.54
N LEU A 287 -21.53 -13.59 -1.32
CA LEU A 287 -20.86 -14.72 -0.67
C LEU A 287 -21.61 -15.08 0.62
N PRO A 288 -21.73 -16.38 0.96
CA PRO A 288 -22.33 -16.78 2.23
C PRO A 288 -21.48 -16.26 3.38
N LEU A 289 -22.13 -15.67 4.38
CA LEU A 289 -21.48 -15.22 5.60
C LEU A 289 -21.32 -16.43 6.53
N LEU A 290 -20.17 -17.09 6.42
CA LEU A 290 -19.84 -18.24 7.25
C LEU A 290 -19.85 -17.87 8.73
N LYS A 291 -20.35 -18.78 9.59
CA LYS A 291 -20.54 -18.53 11.03
C LYS A 291 -19.27 -18.04 11.73
N ASP A 292 -18.13 -18.67 11.46
CA ASP A 292 -16.82 -18.29 12.01
C ASP A 292 -16.40 -16.87 11.58
N VAL A 293 -16.62 -16.53 10.30
CA VAL A 293 -16.36 -15.20 9.75
C VAL A 293 -17.27 -14.15 10.39
N GLY A 294 -18.58 -14.43 10.47
CA GLY A 294 -19.56 -13.54 11.08
C GLY A 294 -19.23 -13.24 12.53
N TRP A 295 -18.95 -14.27 13.34
CA TRP A 295 -18.54 -14.08 14.74
C TRP A 295 -17.24 -13.30 14.90
N ALA A 296 -16.24 -13.53 14.04
CA ALA A 296 -14.99 -12.78 14.07
C ALA A 296 -15.21 -11.28 13.79
N VAL A 297 -16.07 -10.96 12.83
CA VAL A 297 -16.44 -9.58 12.51
C VAL A 297 -17.23 -8.97 13.67
N ILE A 298 -18.24 -9.65 14.20
CA ILE A 298 -19.04 -9.16 15.34
C ILE A 298 -18.16 -8.89 16.56
N ASP A 299 -17.27 -9.80 16.94
CA ASP A 299 -16.38 -9.62 18.10
C ASP A 299 -15.45 -8.41 17.91
N TYR A 300 -14.92 -8.21 16.70
CA TYR A 300 -14.18 -6.99 16.40
C TYR A 300 -15.08 -5.75 16.48
N LEU A 301 -16.28 -5.75 15.90
CA LEU A 301 -17.18 -4.59 15.91
C LEU A 301 -17.60 -4.17 17.32
N GLN A 302 -17.92 -5.14 18.19
CA GLN A 302 -18.40 -4.88 19.55
C GLN A 302 -17.26 -4.60 20.52
N ASN A 303 -16.14 -5.30 20.38
CA ASN A 303 -15.13 -5.37 21.45
C ASN A 303 -13.72 -4.94 21.01
N GLY A 304 -13.54 -4.53 19.76
CA GLY A 304 -12.23 -4.16 19.22
C GLY A 304 -12.20 -2.88 18.39
N ARG A 305 -13.29 -2.54 17.69
CA ARG A 305 -13.35 -1.43 16.76
C ARG A 305 -13.27 -0.10 17.51
N PRO A 306 -12.29 0.76 17.20
CA PRO A 306 -12.25 2.11 17.75
C PRO A 306 -13.51 2.90 17.41
N VAL A 307 -13.94 3.78 18.32
CA VAL A 307 -15.08 4.69 18.08
C VAL A 307 -14.75 5.61 16.90
N SER A 308 -15.63 5.63 15.90
CA SER A 308 -15.48 6.41 14.68
C SER A 308 -16.78 6.41 13.88
N ASP A 309 -17.12 7.55 13.28
CA ASP A 309 -18.28 7.74 12.40
C ASP A 309 -18.09 7.14 11.00
N SER A 310 -16.91 6.58 10.71
CA SER A 310 -16.66 5.97 9.41
C SER A 310 -17.59 4.76 9.19
N PRO A 311 -18.19 4.61 8.00
CA PRO A 311 -19.01 3.45 7.67
C PRO A 311 -18.19 2.18 7.38
N CYS A 312 -16.86 2.31 7.24
CA CYS A 312 -15.96 1.19 6.99
C CYS A 312 -15.87 0.29 8.22
N VAL A 313 -15.96 -1.02 8.01
CA VAL A 313 -15.83 -2.03 9.07
C VAL A 313 -14.45 -1.93 9.70
N PHE A 314 -13.39 -2.02 8.89
CA PHE A 314 -12.02 -2.13 9.38
C PHE A 314 -11.32 -0.77 9.46
N LEU A 315 -10.84 -0.45 10.67
CA LEU A 315 -10.15 0.80 10.95
C LEU A 315 -8.71 0.57 11.40
N ARG A 316 -7.91 1.63 11.31
CA ARG A 316 -6.56 1.67 11.87
C ARG A 316 -6.65 1.85 13.38
N HIS A 317 -5.87 1.08 14.13
CA HIS A 317 -5.73 1.23 15.60
C HIS A 317 -4.59 2.19 15.99
N ILE A 318 -4.13 2.99 15.03
CA ILE A 318 -3.10 4.02 15.19
C ILE A 318 -3.69 5.32 14.68
N ALA A 319 -3.69 6.33 15.54
CA ALA A 319 -4.25 7.63 15.23
C ALA A 319 -3.59 8.31 14.00
N PRO A 320 -4.32 9.12 13.22
CA PRO A 320 -5.78 9.30 13.32
C PRO A 320 -6.53 8.00 13.02
N ILE A 321 -7.61 7.77 13.77
CA ILE A 321 -8.48 6.59 13.62
C ILE A 321 -9.27 6.76 12.33
N THR A 322 -8.71 6.21 11.25
CA THR A 322 -9.30 6.25 9.91
C THR A 322 -9.39 4.84 9.35
N PRO A 323 -10.18 4.63 8.28
CA PRO A 323 -10.05 3.44 7.45
C PRO A 323 -8.61 3.25 6.96
N PHE A 324 -8.31 2.02 6.53
CA PHE A 324 -7.10 1.75 5.78
C PHE A 324 -7.14 2.48 4.44
N SER A 325 -6.03 3.09 4.05
CA SER A 325 -5.85 3.64 2.71
C SER A 325 -5.70 2.52 1.67
N ASP A 326 -6.01 2.81 0.41
CA ASP A 326 -5.68 1.96 -0.74
C ASP A 326 -4.20 1.57 -0.77
N GLU A 327 -3.33 2.47 -0.32
CA GLU A 327 -1.88 2.29 -0.27
C GLU A 327 -1.42 1.47 0.93
N ASP A 328 -2.23 1.34 1.99
CA ASP A 328 -1.86 0.56 3.15
C ASP A 328 -1.72 -0.93 2.76
N HIS A 329 -0.50 -1.44 2.88
CA HIS A 329 -0.19 -2.85 2.65
C HIS A 329 -0.35 -3.65 3.93
N LEU A 330 -1.25 -4.64 3.91
CA LEU A 330 -1.48 -5.55 5.05
C LEU A 330 -0.42 -6.68 5.15
N HIS A 331 0.66 -6.62 4.37
CA HIS A 331 1.72 -7.62 4.41
C HIS A 331 2.42 -7.68 5.77
N GLN A 332 2.77 -6.52 6.34
CA GLN A 332 3.42 -6.45 7.65
C GLN A 332 2.53 -6.99 8.78
N MET A 333 1.21 -6.91 8.63
CA MET A 333 0.26 -7.50 9.56
C MET A 333 0.38 -9.04 9.57
N ILE A 334 0.46 -9.68 8.41
CA ILE A 334 0.70 -11.13 8.33
C ILE A 334 2.08 -11.48 8.88
N VAL A 335 3.13 -10.77 8.48
CA VAL A 335 4.52 -11.04 8.92
C VAL A 335 4.63 -10.97 10.44
N LYS A 336 3.95 -9.99 11.08
CA LYS A 336 3.86 -9.91 12.54
C LYS A 336 3.32 -11.21 13.15
N HIS A 337 2.18 -11.69 12.67
CA HIS A 337 1.55 -12.89 13.20
C HIS A 337 2.32 -14.17 12.86
N MET A 338 2.99 -14.23 11.71
CA MET A 338 3.91 -15.32 11.36
C MET A 338 5.07 -15.42 12.35
N ARG A 339 5.66 -14.29 12.76
CA ARG A 339 6.75 -14.26 13.75
C ARG A 339 6.27 -14.78 15.10
N VAL A 340 5.07 -14.38 15.55
CA VAL A 340 4.47 -14.88 16.80
C VAL A 340 4.19 -16.39 16.69
N ALA A 341 3.68 -16.85 15.54
CA ALA A 341 3.41 -18.26 15.27
C ALA A 341 4.68 -19.12 15.07
N LYS A 342 5.87 -18.51 15.08
CA LYS A 342 7.15 -19.15 14.76
C LYS A 342 7.12 -19.85 13.39
N LEU A 343 6.54 -19.19 12.40
CA LEU A 343 6.51 -19.64 11.01
C LEU A 343 7.67 -19.01 10.24
N PRO A 344 8.29 -19.74 9.30
CA PRO A 344 9.41 -19.22 8.52
C PRO A 344 8.94 -18.06 7.64
N VAL A 345 9.65 -16.94 7.74
CA VAL A 345 9.50 -15.81 6.81
C VAL A 345 10.64 -15.94 5.80
N SER A 346 10.40 -16.63 4.69
CA SER A 346 11.37 -16.78 3.61
C SER A 346 11.25 -15.62 2.62
N GLU A 347 12.38 -15.14 2.10
CA GLU A 347 12.41 -14.16 1.01
C GLU A 347 12.00 -14.79 -0.33
N GLU A 348 12.21 -16.10 -0.49
CA GLU A 348 11.89 -16.84 -1.72
C GLU A 348 10.39 -17.10 -1.85
N LYS A 349 9.73 -17.42 -0.72
CA LYS A 349 8.29 -17.73 -0.70
C LYS A 349 7.48 -16.48 -0.35
N LYS A 350 6.79 -15.92 -1.35
CA LYS A 350 5.89 -14.78 -1.14
C LYS A 350 4.74 -15.16 -0.20
N VAL A 351 4.79 -14.63 1.02
CA VAL A 351 3.77 -14.82 2.06
C VAL A 351 3.02 -13.51 2.30
N GLY A 352 1.72 -13.50 2.04
CA GLY A 352 0.89 -12.28 2.13
C GLY A 352 -0.59 -12.55 1.86
N MET A 353 -1.44 -11.51 1.91
CA MET A 353 -2.90 -11.68 1.78
C MET A 353 -3.29 -12.39 0.47
N HIS A 354 -2.55 -12.15 -0.62
CA HIS A 354 -2.81 -12.81 -1.89
C HIS A 354 -2.50 -14.32 -1.86
N SER A 355 -1.43 -14.74 -1.16
CA SER A 355 -1.11 -16.16 -0.99
C SER A 355 -2.18 -16.90 -0.16
N LEU A 356 -2.84 -16.23 0.79
CA LEU A 356 -3.97 -16.81 1.53
C LEU A 356 -5.16 -17.05 0.60
N ARG A 357 -5.47 -16.10 -0.28
CA ARG A 357 -6.49 -16.27 -1.32
C ARG A 357 -6.14 -17.40 -2.30
N HIS A 358 -4.88 -17.52 -2.71
CA HIS A 358 -4.42 -18.64 -3.54
C HIS A 358 -4.57 -19.99 -2.83
N THR A 359 -4.33 -20.02 -1.53
CA THR A 359 -4.51 -21.21 -0.71
C THR A 359 -5.97 -21.65 -0.75
N LEU A 360 -6.93 -20.75 -0.53
CA LEU A 360 -8.35 -21.08 -0.65
C LEU A 360 -8.70 -21.64 -2.04
N ALA A 361 -8.24 -20.96 -3.10
CA ALA A 361 -8.52 -21.40 -4.47
C ALA A 361 -7.98 -22.80 -4.76
N THR A 362 -6.75 -23.08 -4.29
CA THR A 362 -6.11 -24.39 -4.45
C THR A 362 -6.83 -25.46 -3.64
N THR A 363 -7.23 -25.15 -2.40
CA THR A 363 -7.99 -26.08 -1.55
C THR A 363 -9.35 -26.42 -2.16
N LEU A 364 -10.07 -25.45 -2.74
CA LEU A 364 -11.35 -25.72 -3.41
C LEU A 364 -11.15 -26.61 -4.65
N MET A 365 -10.09 -26.40 -5.43
CA MET A 365 -9.75 -27.28 -6.55
C MET A 365 -9.41 -28.70 -6.09
N GLU A 366 -8.63 -28.84 -5.02
CA GLU A 366 -8.28 -30.15 -4.45
C GLU A 366 -9.50 -30.92 -3.91
N GLN A 367 -10.56 -30.18 -3.56
CA GLN A 367 -11.87 -30.68 -3.17
C GLN A 367 -12.81 -30.94 -4.36
N GLN A 368 -12.31 -30.85 -5.59
CA GLN A 368 -13.06 -31.08 -6.84
C GLN A 368 -14.25 -30.13 -7.03
N VAL A 369 -14.20 -28.93 -6.44
CA VAL A 369 -15.19 -27.88 -6.74
C VAL A 369 -14.99 -27.42 -8.21
N PRO A 370 -16.07 -27.31 -9.01
CA PRO A 370 -15.97 -26.86 -10.39
C PRO A 370 -15.25 -25.51 -10.54
N VAL A 371 -14.45 -25.36 -11.61
CA VAL A 371 -13.59 -24.19 -11.82
C VAL A 371 -14.42 -22.91 -11.99
N GLU A 372 -15.62 -23.04 -12.53
CA GLU A 372 -16.64 -22.01 -12.70
C GLU A 372 -17.11 -21.49 -11.34
N GLU A 373 -17.45 -22.38 -10.42
CA GLU A 373 -17.86 -22.03 -9.05
C GLU A 373 -16.71 -21.35 -8.29
N ILE A 374 -15.48 -21.86 -8.43
CA ILE A 374 -14.29 -21.22 -7.84
C ILE A 374 -14.08 -19.83 -8.45
N ALA A 375 -14.28 -19.67 -9.76
CA ALA A 375 -14.20 -18.37 -10.42
C ALA A 375 -15.25 -17.40 -9.87
N ASP A 376 -16.47 -17.86 -9.59
CA ASP A 376 -17.53 -17.05 -9.01
C ASP A 376 -17.27 -16.67 -7.56
N ILE A 377 -16.85 -17.62 -6.72
CA ILE A 377 -16.43 -17.36 -5.32
C ILE A 377 -15.32 -16.29 -5.28
N LEU A 378 -14.35 -16.39 -6.19
CA LEU A 378 -13.24 -15.44 -6.26
C LEU A 378 -13.63 -14.13 -7.00
N GLY A 379 -14.75 -14.09 -7.72
CA GLY A 379 -15.11 -12.98 -8.61
C GLY A 379 -14.09 -12.78 -9.74
N HIS A 380 -13.69 -13.87 -10.39
CA HIS A 380 -12.92 -13.84 -11.63
C HIS A 380 -13.88 -13.65 -12.82
N GLN A 381 -13.44 -12.89 -13.82
CA GLN A 381 -14.19 -12.70 -15.08
C GLN A 381 -13.94 -13.82 -16.10
N SER A 382 -12.89 -14.61 -15.90
CA SER A 382 -12.50 -15.69 -16.80
C SER A 382 -11.94 -16.85 -15.99
N THR A 383 -12.35 -18.07 -16.34
CA THR A 383 -11.84 -19.33 -15.79
C THR A 383 -10.34 -19.49 -16.02
N ARG A 384 -9.77 -18.85 -17.05
CA ARG A 384 -8.30 -18.78 -17.28
C ARG A 384 -7.56 -18.10 -16.12
N SER A 385 -8.20 -17.18 -15.40
CA SER A 385 -7.61 -16.57 -14.20
C SER A 385 -7.65 -17.49 -12.99
N THR A 386 -8.50 -18.52 -13.02
CA THR A 386 -8.64 -19.54 -11.98
C THR A 386 -7.71 -20.72 -12.26
N SER A 387 -7.55 -21.13 -13.52
CA SER A 387 -6.70 -22.28 -13.92
C SER A 387 -5.22 -22.13 -13.54
N ILE A 388 -4.75 -20.91 -13.26
CA ILE A 388 -3.38 -20.69 -12.75
C ILE A 388 -3.11 -21.42 -11.43
N TYR A 389 -4.15 -21.76 -10.66
CA TYR A 389 -4.02 -22.46 -9.37
C TYR A 389 -3.85 -23.97 -9.50
N LEU A 390 -4.07 -24.54 -10.69
CA LEU A 390 -3.76 -25.96 -10.94
C LEU A 390 -2.27 -26.22 -10.69
N LYS A 391 -1.41 -25.26 -11.02
CA LYS A 391 0.05 -25.36 -10.89
C LYS A 391 0.55 -25.42 -9.44
N SER A 392 -0.27 -25.04 -8.46
CA SER A 392 0.14 -24.99 -7.05
C SER A 392 -0.07 -26.29 -6.28
N SER A 393 -0.67 -27.32 -6.89
CA SER A 393 -0.84 -28.63 -6.25
C SER A 393 -0.30 -29.74 -7.15
N LEU A 394 0.61 -30.55 -6.60
CA LEU A 394 1.12 -31.74 -7.29
C LEU A 394 -0.01 -32.74 -7.59
N LYS A 395 -0.99 -32.88 -6.68
CA LYS A 395 -2.14 -33.75 -6.87
C LYS A 395 -2.92 -33.35 -8.14
N LEU A 396 -3.23 -32.06 -8.28
CA LEU A 396 -3.93 -31.53 -9.46
C LEU A 396 -3.09 -31.69 -10.74
N LEU A 397 -1.77 -31.52 -10.65
CA LEU A 397 -0.88 -31.71 -11.80
C LEU A 397 -0.82 -33.17 -12.25
N CYS A 398 -0.83 -34.13 -11.32
CA CYS A 398 -0.90 -35.56 -11.65
C CYS A 398 -2.18 -35.92 -12.40
N GLU A 399 -3.32 -35.30 -12.06
CA GLU A 399 -4.59 -35.51 -12.78
C GLU A 399 -4.58 -34.96 -14.22
N CYS A 400 -3.67 -34.02 -14.52
CA CYS A 400 -3.49 -33.46 -15.86
C CYS A 400 -2.38 -34.15 -16.66
N ALA A 401 -1.70 -35.13 -16.09
CA ALA A 401 -0.67 -35.88 -16.79
C ALA A 401 -1.32 -36.72 -17.89
N LEU A 402 -0.80 -36.62 -19.12
CA LEU A 402 -1.18 -37.56 -20.17
C LEU A 402 -0.66 -38.94 -19.77
N SER A 403 -1.54 -39.94 -19.78
CA SER A 403 -1.11 -41.33 -19.68
C SER A 403 -0.16 -41.63 -20.84
N PRO A 404 1.03 -42.19 -20.59
CA PRO A 404 1.98 -42.50 -21.66
C PRO A 404 1.49 -43.60 -22.63
N GLU A 405 0.34 -44.20 -22.38
CA GLU A 405 -0.24 -45.28 -23.17
C GLU A 405 -1.54 -44.81 -23.85
N VAL A 406 -1.40 -44.16 -25.00
CA VAL A 406 -2.39 -44.18 -26.08
C VAL A 406 -1.60 -44.15 -27.40
N GLU A 407 -1.16 -45.33 -27.84
CA GLU A 407 -0.81 -45.63 -29.24
C GLU A 407 -1.85 -46.58 -29.83
#